data_AF-A0AAU3KPF4-F1
#
_entry.id   AF-A0AAU3KPF4-F1
#
_cell.length_a   1.000
_cell.length_b   1.000
_cell.length_c   1.000
_cell.angle_alpha   90.00
_cell.angle_beta   90.00
_cell.angle_gamma   90.00
#
_symmetry.space_group_name_H-M   'P 1'
#
loop_
_entity.id
_entity.type
_entity.pdbx_description
1 polymer ?
#
loop_
_entity_poly.entity_id
_entity_poly.type
_entity_poly.pdbx_seq_one_letter_code
_entity_poly.pdbx_strand_id
1 'polypeptide(L)'
;MTTPSAGAAPQPGGAGKNPPKPPAYPDFVTFAEKWLFPFVTVRLAEANREQTYTWCPQWWRHRPVAVRIAHLHGAFEASRRSRSGGAISTLLLSHIDAHMRIILDAANGPLHRCTRAKHVALQSLSADPVPPGWFGDMARPVNTGDDRKRKPPRFAHYTEFVDQWLLPVTAVRIAANHREGQYTWCRQWWAHHGVAVRFAALRAVFEAARLAEDGTAMSTLFVSHIDPHMRVVLDAAQGPLHRCTPDRHVPQPGLPFGTVPTGWFGSVSGPLAVDELGFGPDFRLLRTGSTL
;
A
#
# COMPACT_ATOMS: atom_id res chain seq x y z
N MET A 1 -55.23 40.80 42.97
CA MET A 1 -53.77 40.94 42.74
C MET A 1 -53.25 39.60 42.28
N THR A 2 -53.06 39.48 40.98
CA THR A 2 -52.54 38.32 40.27
C THR A 2 -51.02 38.46 40.13
N THR A 3 -50.28 37.43 40.50
CA THR A 3 -48.89 37.22 40.05
C THR A 3 -48.78 35.78 39.54
N PRO A 4 -48.59 35.55 38.23
CA PRO A 4 -48.32 34.22 37.69
C PRO A 4 -46.85 33.86 37.90
N SER A 5 -46.62 32.63 38.38
CA SER A 5 -45.29 32.03 38.47
C SER A 5 -44.73 31.79 37.05
N ALA A 6 -43.52 32.29 36.81
CA ALA A 6 -42.81 32.18 35.54
C ALA A 6 -42.56 30.70 35.18
N GLY A 7 -42.94 30.33 33.95
CA GLY A 7 -42.67 29.02 33.38
C GLY A 7 -41.18 28.81 33.14
N ALA A 8 -40.68 27.64 33.54
CA ALA A 8 -39.34 27.19 33.23
C ALA A 8 -39.17 27.04 31.71
N ALA A 9 -38.10 27.62 31.18
CA ALA A 9 -37.73 27.50 29.78
C ALA A 9 -37.43 26.04 29.40
N PRO A 10 -37.80 25.57 28.19
CA PRO A 10 -37.39 24.25 27.72
C PRO A 10 -35.88 24.22 27.50
N GLN A 11 -35.21 23.22 28.08
CA GLN A 11 -33.82 22.93 27.73
C GLN A 11 -33.73 22.55 26.24
N PRO A 12 -32.75 23.07 25.47
CA PRO A 12 -32.52 22.63 24.11
C PRO A 12 -32.12 21.16 24.13
N GLY A 13 -32.96 20.33 23.51
CA GLY A 13 -32.78 18.89 23.41
C GLY A 13 -31.42 18.51 22.86
N GLY A 14 -30.82 17.48 23.47
CA GLY A 14 -29.61 16.86 22.99
C GLY A 14 -29.73 16.54 21.50
N ALA A 15 -28.75 17.00 20.72
CA ALA A 15 -28.66 16.72 19.30
C ALA A 15 -28.70 15.20 19.08
N GLY A 16 -29.87 14.69 18.70
CA GLY A 16 -30.04 13.31 18.27
C GLY A 16 -29.08 13.07 17.12
N LYS A 17 -28.10 12.18 17.32
CA LYS A 17 -27.23 11.73 16.24
C LYS A 17 -28.14 11.08 15.20
N ASN A 18 -28.33 11.73 14.05
CA ASN A 18 -29.05 11.15 12.93
C ASN A 18 -28.51 9.73 12.66
N PRO A 19 -29.39 8.75 12.37
CA PRO A 19 -28.95 7.39 12.10
C PRO A 19 -27.94 7.39 10.93
N PRO A 20 -26.88 6.58 11.01
CA PRO A 20 -25.87 6.52 9.96
C PRO A 20 -26.53 6.17 8.62
N LYS A 21 -26.22 6.97 7.59
CA LYS A 21 -26.75 6.76 6.24
C LYS A 21 -26.40 5.34 5.78
N PRO A 22 -27.39 4.52 5.37
CA PRO A 22 -27.12 3.17 4.90
C PRO A 22 -26.21 3.19 3.67
N PRO A 23 -25.44 2.12 3.43
CA PRO A 23 -24.63 2.03 2.22
C PRO A 23 -25.53 2.08 0.97
N ALA A 24 -25.03 2.63 -0.14
CA ALA A 24 -25.78 2.63 -1.40
C ALA A 24 -25.93 1.23 -1.97
N TYR A 25 -24.90 0.40 -1.77
CA TYR A 25 -24.88 -0.99 -2.19
C TYR A 25 -24.68 -1.88 -0.96
N PRO A 26 -25.43 -2.99 -0.85
CA PRO A 26 -25.37 -3.86 0.33
C PRO A 26 -24.00 -4.54 0.51
N ASP A 27 -23.29 -4.79 -0.59
CA ASP A 27 -22.01 -5.47 -0.63
C ASP A 27 -21.18 -5.00 -1.85
N PHE A 28 -19.90 -5.38 -1.87
CA PHE A 28 -18.98 -4.95 -2.92
C PHE A 28 -19.25 -5.61 -4.28
N VAL A 29 -19.91 -6.77 -4.32
CA VAL A 29 -20.27 -7.46 -5.58
C VAL A 29 -21.40 -6.68 -6.25
N THR A 30 -22.44 -6.33 -5.49
CA THR A 30 -23.54 -5.51 -5.98
C THR A 30 -23.04 -4.13 -6.43
N PHE A 31 -22.16 -3.48 -5.67
CA PHE A 31 -21.46 -2.26 -6.08
C PHE A 31 -20.71 -2.45 -7.41
N ALA A 32 -19.95 -3.54 -7.52
CA ALA A 32 -19.14 -3.80 -8.70
C ALA A 32 -20.00 -3.96 -9.95
N GLU A 33 -21.02 -4.82 -9.89
CA GLU A 33 -21.86 -5.18 -11.03
C GLU A 33 -22.83 -4.07 -11.45
N LYS A 34 -23.38 -3.33 -10.48
CA LYS A 34 -24.40 -2.30 -10.76
C LYS A 34 -23.83 -0.90 -10.98
N TRP A 35 -22.61 -0.64 -10.52
CA TRP A 35 -22.03 0.70 -10.61
C TRP A 35 -20.63 0.73 -11.22
N LEU A 36 -19.66 0.00 -10.64
CA LEU A 36 -18.26 0.10 -11.07
C LEU A 36 -18.05 -0.37 -12.52
N PHE A 37 -18.52 -1.57 -12.87
CA PHE A 37 -18.29 -2.11 -14.21
C PHE A 37 -19.05 -1.35 -15.31
N PRO A 38 -20.32 -0.92 -15.12
CA PRO A 38 -20.96 -0.03 -16.07
C PRO A 38 -20.26 1.32 -16.22
N PHE A 39 -19.58 1.82 -15.17
CA PHE A 39 -18.82 3.07 -15.22
C PHE A 39 -17.49 2.94 -15.99
N VAL A 40 -16.80 1.81 -15.88
CA VAL A 40 -15.48 1.63 -16.51
C VAL A 40 -15.64 1.35 -18.01
N THR A 41 -15.50 2.40 -18.82
CA THR A 41 -15.54 2.30 -20.29
C THR A 41 -14.15 2.45 -20.89
N VAL A 42 -13.50 1.33 -21.22
CA VAL A 42 -12.13 1.32 -21.78
C VAL A 42 -12.02 0.42 -23.01
N ARG A 43 -11.00 0.67 -23.85
CA ARG A 43 -10.69 -0.22 -24.97
C ARG A 43 -9.94 -1.45 -24.48
N LEU A 44 -10.57 -2.62 -24.58
CA LEU A 44 -9.95 -3.91 -24.27
C LEU A 44 -9.19 -4.42 -25.50
N ALA A 45 -7.88 -4.21 -25.49
CA ALA A 45 -6.95 -4.70 -26.50
C ALA A 45 -6.16 -5.85 -25.87
N GLU A 46 -6.70 -7.07 -25.93
CA GLU A 46 -6.23 -8.31 -25.29
C GLU A 46 -4.88 -8.85 -25.86
N ALA A 47 -3.99 -7.96 -26.27
CA ALA A 47 -2.61 -8.23 -26.60
C ALA A 47 -1.81 -8.08 -25.30
N ASN A 48 -1.10 -9.13 -24.88
CA ASN A 48 -0.28 -9.17 -23.67
C ASN A 48 0.95 -8.25 -23.80
N ARG A 49 0.72 -6.94 -23.91
CA ARG A 49 1.71 -5.89 -24.17
C ARG A 49 1.42 -4.70 -23.29
N GLU A 50 2.40 -3.80 -23.22
CA GLU A 50 2.26 -2.58 -22.42
C GLU A 50 1.19 -1.66 -23.02
N GLN A 51 0.59 -0.83 -22.16
CA GLN A 51 -0.43 0.16 -22.53
C GLN A 51 -1.67 -0.43 -23.21
N THR A 52 -1.96 -1.71 -22.93
CA THR A 52 -3.22 -2.33 -23.33
C THR A 52 -3.95 -2.92 -22.14
N TYR A 53 -5.27 -3.06 -22.31
CA TYR A 53 -6.15 -3.56 -21.27
C TYR A 53 -6.76 -4.90 -21.61
N THR A 54 -6.87 -5.73 -20.58
CA THR A 54 -7.59 -7.00 -20.60
C THR A 54 -8.62 -7.04 -19.46
N TRP A 55 -9.57 -7.96 -19.57
CA TRP A 55 -10.60 -8.18 -18.56
C TRP A 55 -10.94 -9.66 -18.46
N CYS A 56 -11.28 -10.11 -17.26
CA CYS A 56 -11.83 -11.43 -17.01
C CYS A 56 -13.25 -11.29 -16.46
N PRO A 57 -14.29 -11.82 -17.15
CA PRO A 57 -15.65 -11.80 -16.60
C PRO A 57 -15.76 -12.56 -15.28
N GLN A 58 -14.90 -13.55 -15.04
CA GLN A 58 -14.77 -14.28 -13.78
C GLN A 58 -13.84 -13.59 -12.78
N TRP A 59 -13.91 -12.25 -12.69
CA TRP A 59 -13.00 -11.42 -11.88
C TRP A 59 -12.88 -11.87 -10.42
N TRP A 60 -13.97 -12.40 -9.85
CA TRP A 60 -14.03 -12.89 -8.47
C TRP A 60 -13.09 -14.08 -8.21
N ARG A 61 -12.67 -14.81 -9.25
CA ARG A 61 -11.69 -15.91 -9.13
C ARG A 61 -10.26 -15.41 -8.96
N HIS A 62 -10.01 -14.11 -9.10
CA HIS A 62 -8.71 -13.49 -8.91
C HIS A 62 -8.72 -12.73 -7.58
N ARG A 63 -8.17 -13.34 -6.51
CA ARG A 63 -8.09 -12.72 -5.17
C ARG A 63 -7.55 -11.28 -5.19
N PRO A 64 -6.48 -10.94 -5.93
CA PRO A 64 -6.00 -9.57 -6.04
C PRO A 64 -7.05 -8.58 -6.56
N VAL A 65 -7.91 -9.02 -7.50
CA VAL A 65 -8.95 -8.18 -8.09
C VAL A 65 -10.12 -8.04 -7.13
N ALA A 66 -10.60 -9.14 -6.54
CA ALA A 66 -11.72 -9.12 -5.62
C ALA A 66 -11.46 -8.25 -4.38
N VAL A 67 -10.27 -8.37 -3.78
CA VAL A 67 -9.88 -7.57 -2.60
C VAL A 67 -9.81 -6.07 -2.94
N ARG A 68 -9.25 -5.70 -4.10
CA ARG A 68 -9.20 -4.30 -4.54
C ARG A 68 -10.61 -3.72 -4.74
N ILE A 69 -11.50 -4.45 -5.39
CA ILE A 69 -12.89 -4.02 -5.59
C ILE A 69 -13.62 -3.90 -4.24
N ALA A 70 -13.38 -4.81 -3.30
CA ALA A 70 -13.94 -4.69 -1.95
C ALA A 70 -13.49 -3.41 -1.22
N HIS A 71 -12.23 -3.03 -1.35
CA HIS A 71 -11.72 -1.78 -0.75
C HIS A 71 -12.13 -0.52 -1.52
N LEU A 72 -12.30 -0.61 -2.85
CA LEU A 72 -12.92 0.44 -3.65
C LEU A 72 -14.35 0.73 -3.21
N HIS A 73 -15.13 -0.30 -2.86
CA HIS A 73 -16.47 -0.11 -2.32
C HIS A 73 -16.45 0.70 -1.01
N GLY A 74 -15.52 0.39 -0.10
CA GLY A 74 -15.32 1.19 1.13
C GLY A 74 -15.02 2.66 0.84
N ALA A 75 -14.11 2.93 -0.10
CA ALA A 75 -13.78 4.28 -0.52
C ALA A 75 -14.95 5.00 -1.20
N PHE A 76 -15.73 4.30 -2.02
CA PHE A 76 -16.94 4.83 -2.65
C PHE A 76 -17.98 5.26 -1.61
N GLU A 77 -18.25 4.41 -0.62
CA GLU A 77 -19.21 4.73 0.45
C GLU A 77 -18.70 5.85 1.36
N ALA A 78 -17.39 5.94 1.61
CA ALA A 78 -16.78 7.07 2.31
C ALA A 78 -16.94 8.38 1.53
N SER A 79 -16.63 8.37 0.23
CA SER A 79 -16.83 9.52 -0.66
C SER A 79 -18.27 10.01 -0.67
N ARG A 80 -19.24 9.09 -0.70
CA ARG A 80 -20.69 9.40 -0.66
C ARG A 80 -21.15 10.03 0.66
N ARG A 81 -20.46 9.75 1.76
CA ARG A 81 -20.75 10.30 3.08
C ARG A 81 -19.96 11.57 3.36
N SER A 82 -18.93 11.84 2.57
CA SER A 82 -18.15 13.07 2.67
C SER A 82 -19.01 14.28 2.33
N ARG A 83 -18.75 15.38 3.06
CA ARG A 83 -19.32 16.70 2.77
C ARG A 83 -18.36 17.57 1.96
N SER A 84 -17.19 17.04 1.60
CA SER A 84 -16.21 17.75 0.76
C SER A 84 -16.66 17.74 -0.70
N GLY A 85 -16.71 18.91 -1.32
CA GLY A 85 -17.07 19.06 -2.74
C GLY A 85 -16.13 18.31 -3.69
N GLY A 86 -14.88 18.05 -3.28
CA GLY A 86 -13.90 17.31 -4.08
C GLY A 86 -13.95 15.78 -3.93
N ALA A 87 -14.76 15.25 -3.01
CA ALA A 87 -14.69 13.84 -2.62
C ALA A 87 -14.88 12.88 -3.81
N ILE A 88 -15.85 13.17 -4.69
CA ILE A 88 -16.09 12.35 -5.88
C ILE A 88 -14.91 12.40 -6.85
N SER A 89 -14.30 13.57 -7.07
CA SER A 89 -13.14 13.70 -7.94
C SER A 89 -11.94 12.92 -7.39
N THR A 90 -11.69 12.99 -6.08
CA THR A 90 -10.67 12.18 -5.41
C THR A 90 -10.95 10.69 -5.53
N LEU A 91 -12.21 10.27 -5.38
CA LEU A 91 -12.62 8.87 -5.57
C LEU A 91 -12.26 8.38 -6.98
N LEU A 92 -12.62 9.14 -8.00
CA LEU A 92 -12.36 8.76 -9.39
C LEU A 92 -10.84 8.65 -9.65
N LEU A 93 -10.08 9.71 -9.35
CA LEU A 93 -8.67 9.82 -9.71
C LEU A 93 -7.75 8.96 -8.86
N SER A 94 -7.93 9.00 -7.54
CA SER A 94 -6.97 8.41 -6.59
C SER A 94 -7.30 6.98 -6.23
N HIS A 95 -8.56 6.56 -6.39
CA HIS A 95 -8.98 5.21 -6.06
C HIS A 95 -9.36 4.42 -7.31
N ILE A 96 -10.43 4.81 -8.02
CA ILE A 96 -10.94 3.99 -9.14
C ILE A 96 -9.89 3.88 -10.24
N ASP A 97 -9.39 4.99 -10.78
CA ASP A 97 -8.44 4.96 -11.89
C ASP A 97 -7.12 4.26 -11.49
N ALA A 98 -6.67 4.48 -10.25
CA ALA A 98 -5.45 3.85 -9.73
C ALA A 98 -5.58 2.33 -9.62
N HIS A 99 -6.68 1.82 -9.07
CA HIS A 99 -6.94 0.39 -8.97
C HIS A 99 -7.19 -0.24 -10.35
N MET A 100 -7.98 0.41 -11.21
CA MET A 100 -8.30 -0.11 -12.53
C MET A 100 -7.06 -0.15 -13.43
N ARG A 101 -6.11 0.77 -13.27
CA ARG A 101 -4.81 0.70 -13.96
C ARG A 101 -4.06 -0.59 -13.67
N ILE A 102 -4.09 -1.08 -12.42
CA ILE A 102 -3.44 -2.34 -12.05
C ILE A 102 -4.26 -3.54 -12.51
N ILE A 103 -5.59 -3.52 -12.28
CA ILE A 103 -6.48 -4.65 -12.59
C ILE A 103 -6.49 -4.95 -14.10
N LEU A 104 -6.52 -3.91 -14.93
CA LEU A 104 -6.69 -4.03 -16.38
C LEU A 104 -5.39 -4.23 -17.13
N ASP A 105 -4.22 -4.04 -16.52
CA ASP A 105 -2.92 -4.14 -17.20
C ASP A 105 -2.73 -5.51 -17.89
N ALA A 106 -2.77 -5.51 -19.23
CA ALA A 106 -2.63 -6.71 -20.04
C ALA A 106 -1.17 -7.18 -20.16
N ALA A 107 -0.17 -6.34 -19.89
CA ALA A 107 1.22 -6.75 -19.88
C ALA A 107 1.52 -7.55 -18.61
N ASN A 108 1.24 -6.97 -17.45
CA ASN A 108 1.76 -7.50 -16.19
C ASN A 108 0.71 -7.74 -15.10
N GLY A 109 -0.52 -7.28 -15.28
CA GLY A 109 -1.56 -7.31 -14.26
C GLY A 109 -2.05 -8.72 -13.86
N PRO A 110 -2.91 -8.80 -12.83
CA PRO A 110 -3.44 -10.06 -12.32
C PRO A 110 -4.33 -10.81 -13.32
N LEU A 111 -4.78 -10.11 -14.37
CA LEU A 111 -5.64 -10.64 -15.42
C LEU A 111 -4.91 -10.88 -16.75
N HIS A 112 -3.58 -10.67 -16.84
CA HIS A 112 -2.84 -10.69 -18.11
C HIS A 112 -2.93 -12.00 -18.92
N ARG A 113 -3.38 -13.12 -18.33
CA ARG A 113 -3.61 -14.39 -19.06
C ARG A 113 -5.07 -14.61 -19.45
N CYS A 114 -5.97 -13.77 -18.97
CA CYS A 114 -7.39 -13.84 -19.24
C CYS A 114 -7.76 -13.00 -20.45
N THR A 115 -8.92 -13.32 -21.02
CA THR A 115 -9.64 -12.52 -22.01
C THR A 115 -11.10 -12.45 -21.64
N ARG A 116 -11.90 -11.70 -22.41
CA ARG A 116 -13.36 -11.69 -22.24
C ARG A 116 -14.02 -13.07 -22.41
N ALA A 117 -13.36 -13.99 -23.13
CA ALA A 117 -13.91 -15.33 -23.39
C ALA A 117 -13.24 -16.43 -22.54
N LYS A 118 -12.04 -16.19 -22.01
CA LYS A 118 -11.23 -17.23 -21.38
C LYS A 118 -10.69 -16.78 -20.02
N HIS A 119 -10.98 -17.57 -18.99
CA HIS A 119 -10.35 -17.45 -17.69
C HIS A 119 -9.10 -18.34 -17.61
N VAL A 120 -8.01 -17.80 -17.07
CA VAL A 120 -6.80 -18.55 -16.73
C VAL A 120 -6.37 -18.11 -15.34
N ALA A 121 -6.30 -19.06 -14.41
CA ALA A 121 -5.82 -18.80 -13.07
C ALA A 121 -4.34 -18.37 -13.11
N LEU A 122 -4.04 -17.24 -12.47
CA LEU A 122 -2.69 -16.79 -12.22
C LEU A 122 -2.36 -17.02 -10.75
N GLN A 123 -1.24 -17.70 -10.49
CA GLN A 123 -0.77 -17.91 -9.13
C GLN A 123 -0.33 -16.58 -8.53
N SER A 124 -0.60 -16.42 -7.24
CA SER A 124 -0.06 -15.31 -6.47
C SER A 124 1.47 -15.46 -6.35
N LEU A 125 2.14 -14.37 -5.97
CA LEU A 125 3.55 -14.47 -5.61
C LEU A 125 3.73 -15.47 -4.46
N SER A 126 4.86 -16.18 -4.47
CA SER A 126 5.21 -17.16 -3.45
C SER A 126 6.54 -16.80 -2.79
N ALA A 127 6.78 -17.34 -1.61
CA ALA A 127 8.02 -17.20 -0.87
C ALA A 127 8.52 -18.59 -0.46
N ASP A 128 9.84 -18.76 -0.37
CA ASP A 128 10.37 -19.86 0.45
C ASP A 128 10.21 -19.50 1.94
N PRO A 129 10.29 -20.48 2.86
CA PRO A 129 10.24 -20.19 4.28
C PRO A 129 11.38 -19.28 4.71
N VAL A 130 11.07 -18.26 5.52
CA VAL A 130 12.10 -17.45 6.20
C VAL A 130 12.83 -18.35 7.18
N PRO A 131 14.17 -18.46 7.14
CA PRO A 131 14.93 -19.28 8.07
C PRO A 131 14.67 -18.87 9.53
N PRO A 132 14.64 -19.83 10.47
CA PRO A 132 14.53 -19.53 11.90
C PRO A 132 15.62 -18.55 12.34
N GLY A 133 15.26 -17.53 13.12
CA GLY A 133 16.20 -16.52 13.64
C GLY A 133 16.75 -15.52 12.61
N TRP A 134 16.30 -15.56 11.34
CA TRP A 134 16.80 -14.66 10.28
C TRP A 134 16.67 -13.17 10.65
N PHE A 135 15.60 -12.80 11.36
CA PHE A 135 15.35 -11.44 11.83
C PHE A 135 15.65 -11.26 13.33
N GLY A 136 16.49 -12.12 13.91
CA GLY A 136 16.79 -12.16 15.34
C GLY A 136 15.68 -12.76 16.19
N ASP A 137 15.87 -12.74 17.51
CA ASP A 137 14.82 -13.11 18.46
C ASP A 137 13.63 -12.16 18.27
N MET A 138 12.50 -12.72 17.87
CA MET A 138 11.23 -12.01 17.72
C MET A 138 10.70 -11.60 19.10
N ALA A 139 11.43 -10.74 19.81
CA ALA A 139 11.02 -10.22 21.08
C ALA A 139 9.72 -9.44 20.85
N ARG A 140 8.64 -9.99 21.41
CA ARG A 140 7.38 -9.28 21.55
C ARG A 140 7.71 -7.92 22.17
N PRO A 141 7.30 -6.79 21.57
CA PRO A 141 7.65 -5.48 22.11
C PRO A 141 7.23 -5.44 23.58
N VAL A 142 8.19 -5.11 24.45
CA VAL A 142 7.91 -4.86 25.86
C VAL A 142 6.92 -3.70 25.88
N ASN A 143 5.70 -3.96 26.35
CA ASN A 143 4.73 -2.92 26.60
C ASN A 143 5.29 -2.01 27.72
N THR A 144 6.01 -0.95 27.36
CA THR A 144 6.54 0.04 28.31
C THR A 144 5.53 1.14 28.64
N GLY A 145 4.23 0.91 28.45
CA GLY A 145 3.22 1.93 28.73
C GLY A 145 1.80 1.42 28.68
N ASP A 146 0.99 2.00 29.55
CA ASP A 146 -0.40 1.75 29.91
C ASP A 146 -1.40 1.82 28.73
N ASP A 147 -1.41 0.81 27.86
CA ASP A 147 -2.29 0.81 26.67
C ASP A 147 -3.10 -0.48 26.52
N ARG A 148 -3.80 -0.86 27.60
CA ARG A 148 -4.76 -2.00 27.62
C ARG A 148 -5.94 -1.84 26.65
N LYS A 149 -6.05 -0.71 25.93
CA LYS A 149 -7.13 -0.41 24.98
C LYS A 149 -6.77 -0.67 23.52
N ARG A 150 -5.50 -0.88 23.16
CA ARG A 150 -5.12 -1.07 21.75
C ARG A 150 -5.46 -2.49 21.29
N LYS A 151 -6.28 -2.61 20.24
CA LYS A 151 -6.59 -3.90 19.61
C LYS A 151 -5.28 -4.59 19.22
N PRO A 152 -5.15 -5.92 19.43
CA PRO A 152 -3.94 -6.64 19.04
C PRO A 152 -3.72 -6.54 17.52
N PRO A 153 -2.46 -6.57 17.07
CA PRO A 153 -2.17 -6.61 15.65
C PRO A 153 -2.76 -7.89 15.03
N ARG A 154 -3.21 -7.80 13.78
CA ARG A 154 -3.73 -8.96 13.06
C ARG A 154 -2.62 -9.95 12.72
N PHE A 155 -1.44 -9.44 12.39
CA PHE A 155 -0.25 -10.26 12.15
C PHE A 155 0.81 -9.94 13.20
N ALA A 156 1.29 -10.95 13.92
CA ALA A 156 2.25 -10.73 15.01
C ALA A 156 3.57 -10.15 14.48
N HIS A 157 4.03 -10.67 13.35
CA HIS A 157 5.24 -10.24 12.66
C HIS A 157 4.96 -9.92 11.18
N TYR A 158 5.79 -9.09 10.54
CA TYR A 158 5.55 -8.71 9.15
C TYR A 158 5.76 -9.87 8.16
N THR A 159 6.55 -10.88 8.50
CA THR A 159 6.70 -12.10 7.68
C THR A 159 5.37 -12.84 7.55
N GLU A 160 4.59 -12.91 8.63
CA GLU A 160 3.25 -13.50 8.63
C GLU A 160 2.29 -12.67 7.76
N PHE A 161 2.33 -11.34 7.87
CA PHE A 161 1.58 -10.44 6.99
C PHE A 161 1.93 -10.66 5.51
N VAL A 162 3.22 -10.81 5.20
CA VAL A 162 3.68 -11.01 3.83
C VAL A 162 3.13 -12.31 3.27
N ASP A 163 3.34 -13.42 3.99
CA ASP A 163 2.97 -14.76 3.54
C ASP A 163 1.45 -14.98 3.48
N GLN A 164 0.71 -14.56 4.51
CA GLN A 164 -0.72 -14.85 4.62
C GLN A 164 -1.62 -13.81 3.92
N TRP A 165 -1.12 -12.60 3.67
CA TRP A 165 -1.93 -11.52 3.10
C TRP A 165 -1.32 -10.83 1.89
N LEU A 166 -0.13 -10.21 2.00
CA LEU A 166 0.43 -9.39 0.91
C LEU A 166 0.68 -10.20 -0.37
N LEU A 167 1.38 -11.33 -0.28
CA LEU A 167 1.67 -12.16 -1.45
C LEU A 167 0.38 -12.76 -2.03
N PRO A 168 -0.55 -13.33 -1.24
CA PRO A 168 -1.82 -13.83 -1.77
C PRO A 168 -2.74 -12.80 -2.44
N VAL A 169 -2.58 -11.50 -2.14
CA VAL A 169 -3.31 -10.42 -2.84
C VAL A 169 -2.48 -9.78 -3.97
N THR A 170 -1.33 -10.36 -4.31
CA THR A 170 -0.45 -9.93 -5.39
C THR A 170 -0.26 -11.05 -6.41
N ALA A 171 -0.81 -10.88 -7.62
CA ALA A 171 -0.55 -11.76 -8.75
C ALA A 171 -0.20 -10.90 -9.96
N VAL A 172 0.93 -11.20 -10.59
CA VAL A 172 1.48 -10.45 -11.73
C VAL A 172 2.21 -11.39 -12.69
N ARG A 173 2.44 -10.95 -13.92
CA ARG A 173 3.33 -11.66 -14.85
C ARG A 173 4.77 -11.54 -14.37
N ILE A 174 5.47 -12.67 -14.21
CA ILE A 174 6.91 -12.69 -13.94
C ILE A 174 7.63 -13.17 -15.19
N ALA A 175 8.33 -12.27 -15.87
CA ALA A 175 9.14 -12.58 -17.05
C ALA A 175 10.59 -12.89 -16.69
N ALA A 176 11.11 -12.29 -15.60
CA ALA A 176 12.44 -12.54 -15.04
C ALA A 176 13.59 -12.43 -16.07
N ASN A 177 13.55 -11.42 -16.94
CA ASN A 177 14.41 -11.30 -18.11
C ASN A 177 15.22 -9.99 -18.20
N HIS A 178 15.36 -9.25 -17.09
CA HIS A 178 16.15 -8.02 -17.03
C HIS A 178 15.73 -6.90 -17.99
N ARG A 179 14.43 -6.80 -18.30
CA ARG A 179 13.91 -5.79 -19.24
C ARG A 179 13.03 -4.76 -18.54
N GLU A 180 13.11 -3.53 -19.04
CA GLU A 180 12.21 -2.46 -18.64
C GLU A 180 10.76 -2.85 -18.95
N GLY A 181 9.83 -2.37 -18.12
CA GLY A 181 8.40 -2.67 -18.27
C GLY A 181 8.02 -4.13 -17.95
N GLN A 182 8.97 -4.97 -17.56
CA GLN A 182 8.74 -6.37 -17.16
C GLN A 182 9.01 -6.56 -15.67
N TYR A 183 8.43 -7.60 -15.10
CA TYR A 183 8.63 -7.92 -13.69
C TYR A 183 9.49 -9.15 -13.43
N THR A 184 10.21 -9.08 -12.31
CA THR A 184 10.90 -10.20 -11.71
C THR A 184 10.47 -10.39 -10.25
N TRP A 185 10.81 -11.54 -9.69
CA TRP A 185 10.52 -11.87 -8.31
C TRP A 185 11.61 -12.77 -7.75
N CYS A 186 11.95 -12.58 -6.49
CA CYS A 186 12.80 -13.50 -5.75
C CYS A 186 11.95 -14.17 -4.68
N ARG A 187 11.87 -15.50 -4.74
CA ARG A 187 11.21 -16.27 -3.68
C ARG A 187 11.92 -16.09 -2.35
N GLN A 188 13.17 -15.63 -2.32
CA GLN A 188 13.99 -15.28 -1.15
C GLN A 188 13.98 -13.79 -0.78
N TRP A 189 12.82 -13.13 -0.85
CA TRP A 189 12.69 -11.68 -0.64
C TRP A 189 13.30 -11.16 0.68
N TRP A 190 13.32 -11.96 1.74
CA TRP A 190 13.90 -11.63 3.07
C TRP A 190 15.42 -11.51 3.05
N ALA A 191 16.08 -12.07 2.04
CA ALA A 191 17.51 -11.91 1.81
C ALA A 191 17.85 -10.54 1.17
N HIS A 192 16.84 -9.76 0.77
CA HIS A 192 17.02 -8.42 0.21
C HIS A 192 16.59 -7.37 1.24
N HIS A 193 17.58 -6.75 1.91
CA HIS A 193 17.34 -5.78 3.00
C HIS A 193 16.29 -4.71 2.65
N GLY A 194 16.44 -4.05 1.50
CA GLY A 194 15.49 -3.01 1.06
C GLY A 194 14.07 -3.52 0.82
N VAL A 195 13.89 -4.81 0.48
CA VAL A 195 12.57 -5.42 0.33
C VAL A 195 11.97 -5.76 1.69
N ALA A 196 12.76 -6.35 2.59
CA ALA A 196 12.31 -6.67 3.95
C ALA A 196 11.84 -5.43 4.73
N VAL A 197 12.59 -4.32 4.67
CA VAL A 197 12.20 -3.05 5.32
C VAL A 197 10.89 -2.50 4.75
N ARG A 198 10.70 -2.54 3.42
CA ARG A 198 9.45 -2.11 2.78
C ARG A 198 8.26 -2.94 3.24
N PHE A 199 8.42 -4.25 3.36
CA PHE A 199 7.35 -5.14 3.82
C PHE A 199 7.01 -4.95 5.30
N ALA A 200 8.01 -4.69 6.14
CA ALA A 200 7.78 -4.28 7.54
C ALA A 200 6.98 -2.97 7.63
N ALA A 201 7.33 -1.97 6.81
CA ALA A 201 6.59 -0.71 6.73
C ALA A 201 5.15 -0.91 6.21
N LEU A 202 4.95 -1.72 5.16
CA LEU A 202 3.62 -2.05 4.64
C LEU A 202 2.73 -2.72 5.69
N ARG A 203 3.28 -3.61 6.52
CA ARG A 203 2.52 -4.21 7.63
C ARG A 203 2.10 -3.16 8.65
N ALA A 204 2.96 -2.21 8.99
CA ALA A 204 2.61 -1.13 9.90
C ALA A 204 1.44 -0.27 9.36
N VAL A 205 1.50 0.10 8.07
CA VAL A 205 0.42 0.85 7.41
C VAL A 205 -0.85 0.01 7.32
N PHE A 206 -0.76 -1.29 7.03
CA PHE A 206 -1.90 -2.20 7.02
C PHE A 206 -2.62 -2.26 8.36
N GLU A 207 -1.88 -2.40 9.47
CA GLU A 207 -2.49 -2.43 10.81
C GLU A 207 -3.16 -1.08 11.14
N ALA A 208 -2.55 0.04 10.74
CA ALA A 208 -3.16 1.36 10.90
C ALA A 208 -4.44 1.51 10.05
N ALA A 209 -4.39 1.15 8.76
CA ALA A 209 -5.51 1.25 7.84
C ALA A 209 -6.70 0.37 8.23
N ARG A 210 -6.43 -0.83 8.78
CA ARG A 210 -7.47 -1.75 9.26
C ARG A 210 -8.22 -1.20 10.48
N LEU A 211 -7.55 -0.39 11.30
CA LEU A 211 -8.11 0.18 12.53
C LEU A 211 -8.70 1.59 12.33
N ALA A 212 -8.48 2.18 11.16
CA ALA A 212 -8.96 3.52 10.84
C ALA A 212 -10.49 3.56 10.75
N GLU A 213 -11.07 4.67 11.22
CA GLU A 213 -12.49 4.98 11.01
C GLU A 213 -12.76 5.52 9.59
N ASP A 214 -11.72 5.94 8.90
CA ASP A 214 -11.78 6.39 7.51
C ASP A 214 -11.98 5.18 6.57
N GLY A 215 -13.16 5.13 5.93
CA GLY A 215 -13.51 4.09 4.96
C GLY A 215 -12.63 4.06 3.70
N THR A 216 -11.82 5.10 3.44
CA THR A 216 -10.86 5.11 2.32
C THR A 216 -9.53 4.43 2.68
N ALA A 217 -9.21 4.24 3.96
CA ALA A 217 -7.86 3.90 4.43
C ALA A 217 -7.28 2.63 3.79
N MET A 218 -8.06 1.57 3.65
CA MET A 218 -7.61 0.33 2.99
C MET A 218 -7.41 0.51 1.48
N SER A 219 -8.21 1.36 0.82
CA SER A 219 -7.97 1.68 -0.58
C SER A 219 -6.68 2.48 -0.74
N THR A 220 -6.44 3.46 0.15
CA THR A 220 -5.20 4.25 0.24
C THR A 220 -3.98 3.37 0.49
N LEU A 221 -4.07 2.35 1.36
CA LEU A 221 -3.01 1.36 1.56
C LEU A 221 -2.56 0.74 0.23
N PHE A 222 -3.50 0.36 -0.64
CA PHE A 222 -3.15 -0.19 -1.95
C PHE A 222 -2.48 0.86 -2.85
N VAL A 223 -3.17 1.98 -3.11
CA VAL A 223 -2.77 2.92 -4.17
C VAL A 223 -1.57 3.78 -3.80
N SER A 224 -1.37 4.08 -2.51
CA SER A 224 -0.33 4.99 -2.03
C SER A 224 0.86 4.27 -1.40
N HIS A 225 0.71 2.99 -1.01
CA HIS A 225 1.79 2.27 -0.34
C HIS A 225 2.14 0.95 -1.04
N ILE A 226 1.20 0.01 -1.16
CA ILE A 226 1.48 -1.30 -1.76
C ILE A 226 1.92 -1.14 -3.22
N ASP A 227 1.15 -0.46 -4.06
CA ASP A 227 1.41 -0.39 -5.50
C ASP A 227 2.72 0.35 -5.80
N PRO A 228 3.05 1.50 -5.18
CA PRO A 228 4.35 2.13 -5.35
C PRO A 228 5.53 1.28 -4.86
N HIS A 229 5.40 0.63 -3.69
CA HIS A 229 6.47 -0.24 -3.20
C HIS A 229 6.66 -1.47 -4.09
N MET A 230 5.58 -2.13 -4.50
CA MET A 230 5.63 -3.31 -5.35
C MET A 230 6.13 -2.97 -6.75
N ARG A 231 5.84 -1.78 -7.29
CA ARG A 231 6.42 -1.32 -8.56
C ARG A 231 7.94 -1.30 -8.51
N VAL A 232 8.53 -0.78 -7.43
CA VAL A 232 9.98 -0.76 -7.24
C VAL A 232 10.52 -2.17 -7.02
N VAL A 233 9.87 -2.98 -6.19
CA VAL A 233 10.32 -4.35 -5.86
C VAL A 233 10.31 -5.26 -7.09
N LEU A 234 9.29 -5.15 -7.92
CA LEU A 234 9.06 -6.02 -9.08
C LEU A 234 9.82 -5.62 -10.33
N ASP A 235 10.36 -4.38 -10.42
CA ASP A 235 11.08 -3.90 -11.60
C ASP A 235 12.23 -4.85 -12.00
N ALA A 236 12.09 -5.51 -13.15
CA ALA A 236 13.06 -6.47 -13.63
C ALA A 236 14.36 -5.83 -14.14
N ALA A 237 14.34 -4.55 -14.51
CA ALA A 237 15.52 -3.86 -15.01
C ALA A 237 16.35 -3.26 -13.88
N GLN A 238 15.69 -2.52 -12.98
CA GLN A 238 16.36 -1.65 -11.99
C GLN A 238 16.02 -1.98 -10.54
N GLY A 239 15.07 -2.89 -10.30
CA GLY A 239 14.60 -3.22 -8.96
C GLY A 239 15.65 -3.94 -8.09
N PRO A 240 15.43 -3.99 -6.76
CA PRO A 240 16.32 -4.70 -5.84
C PRO A 240 16.38 -6.22 -6.10
N LEU A 241 15.42 -6.75 -6.87
CA LEU A 241 15.32 -8.14 -7.26
C LEU A 241 15.76 -8.39 -8.71
N HIS A 242 16.24 -7.37 -9.45
CA HIS A 242 16.47 -7.45 -10.91
C HIS A 242 17.30 -8.67 -11.34
N ARG A 243 18.30 -9.11 -10.55
CA ARG A 243 19.15 -10.30 -10.81
C ARG A 243 18.62 -11.63 -10.33
N CYS A 244 17.50 -11.63 -9.63
CA CYS A 244 16.85 -12.84 -9.18
C CYS A 244 15.82 -13.29 -10.21
N THR A 245 15.54 -14.58 -10.18
CA THR A 245 14.33 -15.18 -10.75
C THR A 245 13.59 -15.92 -9.63
N PRO A 246 12.34 -16.40 -9.85
CA PRO A 246 11.66 -17.20 -8.85
C PRO A 246 12.48 -18.39 -8.36
N ASP A 247 13.26 -19.02 -9.25
CA ASP A 247 14.04 -20.24 -8.96
C ASP A 247 15.50 -19.97 -8.60
N ARG A 248 15.97 -18.72 -8.70
CA ARG A 248 17.37 -18.36 -8.46
C ARG A 248 17.51 -17.04 -7.70
N HIS A 249 18.01 -17.13 -6.48
CA HIS A 249 18.45 -15.97 -5.71
C HIS A 249 19.88 -15.55 -6.08
N VAL A 250 20.11 -14.23 -6.17
CA VAL A 250 21.43 -13.63 -6.37
C VAL A 250 21.59 -12.48 -5.38
N PRO A 251 22.51 -12.58 -4.39
CA PRO A 251 22.77 -11.51 -3.44
C PRO A 251 23.13 -10.21 -4.15
N GLN A 252 22.53 -9.10 -3.71
CA GLN A 252 22.86 -7.76 -4.21
C GLN A 252 23.60 -6.99 -3.11
N PRO A 253 24.83 -6.51 -3.36
CA PRO A 253 25.49 -5.61 -2.41
C PRO A 253 24.74 -4.28 -2.35
N GLY A 254 24.85 -3.59 -1.22
CA GLY A 254 24.41 -2.20 -1.11
C GLY A 254 25.24 -1.27 -1.99
N LEU A 255 24.89 0.01 -1.99
CA LEU A 255 25.70 1.02 -2.67
C LEU A 255 27.11 1.05 -2.05
N PRO A 256 28.17 1.06 -2.88
CA PRO A 256 29.51 1.30 -2.37
C PRO A 256 29.56 2.71 -1.78
N PHE A 257 30.26 2.86 -0.65
CA PHE A 257 30.48 4.16 -0.03
C PHE A 257 31.94 4.31 0.38
N GLY A 258 32.46 5.53 0.29
CA GLY A 258 33.70 5.91 0.94
C GLY A 258 33.44 6.25 2.41
N THR A 259 34.43 6.02 3.27
CA THR A 259 34.33 6.51 4.65
C THR A 259 34.24 8.02 4.61
N VAL A 260 33.25 8.58 5.33
CA VAL A 260 33.12 10.03 5.48
C VAL A 260 34.38 10.54 6.19
N PRO A 261 35.18 11.43 5.59
CA PRO A 261 36.39 11.93 6.23
C PRO A 261 36.10 12.56 7.60
N THR A 262 37.07 12.49 8.51
CA THR A 262 36.94 13.12 9.83
C THR A 262 36.65 14.62 9.67
N GLY A 263 35.64 15.11 10.38
CA GLY A 263 35.24 16.52 10.32
C GLY A 263 34.58 16.95 9.00
N TRP A 264 34.20 16.03 8.11
CA TRP A 264 33.57 16.37 6.82
C TRP A 264 32.26 17.17 6.98
N PHE A 265 31.48 16.85 8.00
CA PHE A 265 30.27 17.61 8.37
C PHE A 265 30.55 18.61 9.53
N GLY A 266 31.82 18.97 9.74
CA GLY A 266 32.29 19.81 10.85
C GLY A 266 32.68 19.00 12.10
N SER A 267 33.57 19.56 12.91
CA SER A 267 33.86 19.06 14.27
C SER A 267 32.76 19.55 15.22
N VAL A 268 31.53 19.08 15.03
CA VAL A 268 30.45 19.50 15.92
C VAL A 268 30.70 18.85 17.28
N SER A 269 31.03 19.68 18.27
CA SER A 269 30.89 19.33 19.68
C SER A 269 29.37 19.27 19.99
N GLY A 270 28.68 18.28 19.42
CA GLY A 270 27.23 18.14 19.46
C GLY A 270 26.66 17.35 18.28
N PRO A 271 25.43 16.81 18.38
CA PRO A 271 24.78 16.13 17.27
C PRO A 271 24.55 17.11 16.11
N LEU A 272 24.86 16.67 14.89
CA LEU A 272 24.53 17.40 13.65
C LEU A 272 23.03 17.69 13.61
N ALA A 273 22.66 18.97 13.48
CA ALA A 273 21.29 19.40 13.23
C ALA A 273 20.88 18.95 11.81
N VAL A 274 20.31 17.74 11.71
CA VAL A 274 19.87 17.14 10.44
C VAL A 274 18.87 18.04 9.70
N ASP A 275 18.13 18.86 10.45
CA ASP A 275 17.18 19.86 9.99
C ASP A 275 17.80 21.03 9.21
N GLU A 276 19.10 21.29 9.36
CA GLU A 276 19.81 22.32 8.58
C GLU A 276 20.44 21.79 7.28
N LEU A 277 20.48 20.48 7.07
CA LEU A 277 21.04 19.86 5.86
C LEU A 277 20.18 20.21 4.64
N GLY A 278 20.68 21.13 3.82
CA GLY A 278 20.02 21.61 2.59
C GLY A 278 19.27 22.95 2.74
N PHE A 279 19.16 23.49 3.95
CA PHE A 279 18.63 24.83 4.23
C PHE A 279 19.71 25.81 4.76
N GLY A 280 20.82 25.28 5.30
CA GLY A 280 22.01 26.04 5.67
C GLY A 280 23.00 26.27 4.51
N PRO A 281 24.15 26.93 4.77
CA PRO A 281 25.22 27.04 3.78
C PRO A 281 25.68 25.65 3.31
N ASP A 282 26.28 25.56 2.11
CA ASP A 282 26.77 24.28 1.55
C ASP A 282 27.52 23.50 2.64
N PHE A 283 27.06 22.29 2.96
CA PHE A 283 27.59 21.48 4.06
C PHE A 283 29.11 21.21 3.91
N ARG A 284 29.66 21.33 2.69
CA ARG A 284 31.10 21.28 2.43
C ARG A 284 31.89 22.43 3.07
N LEU A 285 31.23 23.56 3.33
CA LEU A 285 31.81 24.72 4.02
C LEU A 285 31.90 24.52 5.53
N LEU A 286 31.24 23.50 6.09
CA LEU A 286 31.38 23.11 7.49
C LEU A 286 32.71 22.42 7.79
N ARG A 287 33.54 22.17 6.76
CA ARG A 287 34.90 21.64 6.88
C ARG A 287 35.81 22.67 7.55
N THR A 288 35.81 22.72 8.87
CA THR A 288 36.74 23.54 9.66
C THR A 288 38.10 22.84 9.76
N GLY A 289 39.15 23.46 9.19
CA GLY A 289 40.55 23.26 9.59
C GLY A 289 41.45 22.35 8.75
N SER A 290 41.73 22.69 7.49
CA SER A 290 43.11 22.53 6.98
C SER A 290 43.72 23.92 6.91
N THR A 291 44.45 24.30 7.96
CA THR A 291 45.53 25.29 7.82
C THR A 291 46.60 24.69 6.92
N LEU A 292 46.92 25.46 5.85
CA LEU A 292 48.11 25.47 4.98
C LEU A 292 48.91 24.17 4.83
#